data_AF-A0A975F4J4-F1
#
_entry.id   AF-A0A975F4J4-F1
#
_cell.length_a   1.000
_cell.length_b   1.000
_cell.length_c   1.000
_cell.angle_alpha   90.00
_cell.angle_beta   90.00
_cell.angle_gamma   90.00
#
_symmetry.space_group_name_H-M   'P 1'
#
loop_
_entity.id
_entity.type
_entity.pdbx_description
1 polymer ?
#
loop_
_entity_poly.entity_id
_entity_poly.type
_entity_poly.pdbx_seq_one_letter_code
_entity_poly.pdbx_strand_id
1 'polypeptide(L)'
;MKPFKHITVISLLLFVVNFYCSGEPVVLEPESKSALDSELSVIVIRSNKKKVQVFLNENFMGQTPLTVKGLVAGNYIMSVSTNTKNKSEKKHVYQIEVRRGLVQNYYVELPSATDPTP
;
A
#
# COMPACT_ATOMS: atom_id res chain seq x y z
N MET A 1 53.09 4.43 0.28
CA MET A 1 52.33 5.45 1.05
C MET A 1 51.49 6.30 0.10
N LYS A 2 50.17 6.13 0.14
CA LYS A 2 49.10 7.12 -0.17
C LYS A 2 47.77 6.46 0.27
N PRO A 3 46.93 7.15 1.06
CA PRO A 3 45.94 6.48 1.90
C PRO A 3 44.63 6.13 1.17
N PHE A 4 44.13 4.93 1.46
CA PHE A 4 42.75 4.50 1.28
C PHE A 4 41.81 5.51 1.96
N LYS A 5 40.96 6.19 1.20
CA LYS A 5 39.81 6.90 1.77
C LYS A 5 38.71 5.88 1.98
N HIS A 6 38.63 5.34 3.20
CA HIS A 6 37.40 4.76 3.72
C HIS A 6 36.33 5.85 3.72
N ILE A 7 35.36 5.77 2.83
CA ILE A 7 34.12 6.52 2.98
C ILE A 7 33.19 5.64 3.80
N THR A 8 33.30 5.78 5.11
CA THR A 8 32.30 5.31 6.06
C THR A 8 31.10 6.24 5.95
N VAL A 9 30.05 5.84 5.22
CA VAL A 9 28.73 6.50 5.33
C VAL A 9 27.97 5.78 6.43
N ILE A 10 28.28 6.12 7.68
CA ILE A 10 27.43 5.84 8.83
C ILE A 10 26.81 7.18 9.23
N SER A 11 25.55 7.39 8.84
CA SER A 11 24.56 8.12 9.63
C SER A 11 23.22 8.10 8.87
N LEU A 12 22.61 6.91 8.75
CA LEU A 12 21.18 6.81 8.48
C LEU A 12 20.46 6.94 9.82
N LEU A 13 20.40 8.19 10.29
CA LEU A 13 19.77 8.57 11.53
C LEU A 13 18.24 8.40 11.40
N LEU A 14 17.66 7.52 12.22
CA LEU A 14 16.29 7.61 12.76
C LEU A 14 15.11 7.56 11.76
N PHE A 15 15.06 6.56 10.90
CA PHE A 15 13.79 5.89 10.55
C PHE A 15 14.00 4.45 11.02
N VAL A 16 13.37 3.91 12.06
CA VAL A 16 11.95 3.96 12.37
C VAL A 16 11.84 3.74 13.87
N VAL A 17 11.17 4.67 14.53
CA VAL A 17 10.69 4.52 15.90
C VAL A 17 9.98 3.16 16.00
N ASN A 18 10.50 2.31 16.89
CA ASN A 18 9.80 1.23 17.57
C ASN A 18 8.30 1.16 17.28
N PHE A 19 7.86 0.17 16.51
CA PHE A 19 6.62 -0.59 16.75
C PHE A 19 6.57 -1.77 15.76
N TYR A 20 7.42 -2.78 15.96
CA TYR A 20 7.21 -4.08 15.33
C TYR A 20 6.15 -4.84 16.12
N CYS A 21 4.88 -4.55 15.87
CA CYS A 21 3.80 -5.50 16.18
C CYS A 21 3.50 -6.31 14.90
N SER A 22 4.19 -7.45 14.82
CA SER A 22 4.06 -8.60 13.90
C SER A 22 3.53 -8.40 12.47
N GLY A 23 4.46 -8.46 11.51
CA GLY A 23 4.20 -8.67 10.09
C GLY A 23 4.99 -7.68 9.24
N GLU A 24 5.86 -8.16 8.35
CA GLU A 24 6.39 -7.29 7.29
C GLU A 24 5.21 -6.76 6.46
N PRO A 25 5.18 -5.45 6.12
CA PRO A 25 4.14 -4.94 5.25
C PRO A 25 4.20 -5.66 3.91
N VAL A 26 3.08 -6.23 3.47
CA VAL A 26 3.02 -6.92 2.19
C VAL A 26 3.17 -5.88 1.08
N VAL A 27 4.25 -5.96 0.31
CA VAL A 27 4.44 -5.10 -0.86
C VAL A 27 3.47 -5.57 -1.95
N LEU A 28 2.61 -4.66 -2.42
CA LEU A 28 1.65 -4.94 -3.48
C LEU A 28 2.09 -4.24 -4.76
N GLU A 29 2.42 -5.04 -5.78
CA GLU A 29 2.68 -4.56 -7.13
C GLU A 29 1.36 -4.32 -7.87
N PRO A 30 1.29 -3.33 -8.78
CA PRO A 30 0.10 -3.13 -9.59
C PRO A 30 0.03 -4.19 -10.70
N GLU A 31 -1.16 -4.70 -10.95
CA GLU A 31 -1.47 -5.66 -12.01
C GLU A 31 -1.25 -5.08 -13.41
N SER A 32 -1.40 -3.76 -13.55
CA SER A 32 -1.12 -3.07 -14.79
C SER A 32 -0.80 -1.59 -14.55
N LYS A 33 -0.03 -1.04 -15.48
CA LYS A 33 0.39 0.36 -15.52
C LYS A 33 0.05 0.94 -16.88
N SER A 34 -0.38 2.19 -16.93
CA SER A 34 -0.56 2.94 -18.16
C SER A 34 0.01 4.34 -17.99
N ALA A 35 0.55 4.93 -19.06
CA ALA A 35 1.12 6.26 -19.01
C ALA A 35 0.02 7.32 -18.88
N LEU A 36 0.31 8.37 -18.11
CA LEU A 36 -0.51 9.55 -17.94
C LEU A 36 0.36 10.76 -18.24
N ASP A 37 -0.11 11.64 -19.12
CA ASP A 37 0.58 12.91 -19.43
C ASP A 37 0.34 13.94 -18.30
N SER A 38 0.84 13.62 -17.12
CA SER A 38 0.70 14.42 -15.91
C SER A 38 1.85 14.14 -14.94
N GLU A 39 2.20 15.11 -14.11
CA GLU A 39 3.13 14.88 -13.01
C GLU A 39 2.48 14.09 -11.86
N LEU A 40 1.15 14.07 -11.83
CA LEU A 40 0.37 13.35 -10.85
C LEU A 40 -0.03 11.97 -11.38
N SER A 41 -0.31 11.08 -10.45
CA SER A 41 -0.64 9.69 -10.73
C SER A 41 -2.06 9.36 -10.31
N VAL A 42 -2.57 8.27 -10.87
CA VAL A 42 -3.87 7.70 -10.57
C VAL A 42 -3.67 6.27 -10.12
N ILE A 43 -4.36 5.85 -9.06
CA ILE A 43 -4.45 4.45 -8.70
C ILE A 43 -5.90 3.98 -8.75
N VAL A 44 -6.09 2.76 -9.23
CA VAL A 44 -7.38 2.08 -9.27
C VAL A 44 -7.27 0.87 -8.37
N ILE A 45 -8.14 0.76 -7.37
CA ILE A 45 -8.10 -0.27 -6.35
C ILE A 45 -9.35 -1.13 -6.48
N ARG A 46 -9.15 -2.42 -6.71
CA ARG A 46 -10.19 -3.44 -6.80
C ARG A 46 -9.96 -4.51 -5.75
N SER A 47 -11.00 -5.27 -5.43
CA SER A 47 -10.91 -6.38 -4.50
C SER A 47 -11.90 -7.48 -4.88
N ASN A 48 -11.58 -8.71 -4.47
CA ASN A 48 -12.50 -9.83 -4.54
C ASN A 48 -13.78 -9.62 -3.68
N LYS A 49 -13.74 -8.73 -2.67
CA LYS A 49 -14.89 -8.34 -1.86
C LYS A 49 -15.45 -6.97 -2.28
N LYS A 50 -16.77 -6.84 -2.21
CA LYS A 50 -17.48 -5.58 -2.49
C LYS A 50 -17.50 -4.68 -1.25
N LYS A 51 -17.47 -3.36 -1.46
CA LYS A 51 -17.65 -2.33 -0.42
C LYS A 51 -16.61 -2.40 0.71
N VAL A 52 -15.36 -2.73 0.37
CA VAL A 52 -14.26 -2.73 1.33
C VAL A 52 -13.77 -1.31 1.52
N GLN A 53 -13.62 -0.86 2.76
CA GLN A 53 -13.08 0.47 3.05
C GLN A 53 -11.60 0.52 2.70
N VAL A 54 -11.17 1.59 2.05
CA VAL A 54 -9.78 1.80 1.61
C VAL A 54 -9.22 3.05 2.29
N PHE A 55 -8.01 2.92 2.82
CA PHE A 55 -7.26 3.99 3.45
C PHE A 55 -5.88 4.09 2.79
N LEU A 56 -5.39 5.30 2.57
CA LEU A 56 -3.99 5.55 2.17
C LEU A 56 -3.35 6.43 3.22
N ASN A 57 -2.22 5.99 3.78
CA ASN A 57 -1.54 6.66 4.89
C ASN A 57 -2.54 7.04 6.00
N GLU A 58 -3.38 6.06 6.37
CA GLU A 58 -4.44 6.18 7.39
C GLU A 58 -5.62 7.09 7.04
N ASN A 59 -5.57 7.83 5.93
CA ASN A 59 -6.68 8.65 5.46
C ASN A 59 -7.70 7.81 4.69
N PHE A 60 -8.98 7.93 5.05
CA PHE A 60 -10.07 7.25 4.34
C PHE A 60 -10.24 7.81 2.93
N MET A 61 -10.18 6.92 1.93
CA MET A 61 -10.30 7.30 0.51
C MET A 61 -11.63 6.88 -0.11
N GLY A 62 -12.35 5.93 0.50
CA GLY A 62 -13.63 5.44 -0.01
C GLY A 62 -13.75 3.92 0.10
N GLN A 63 -14.55 3.33 -0.80
CA GLN A 63 -14.80 1.89 -0.83
C GLN A 63 -14.47 1.28 -2.19
N THR A 64 -14.04 0.02 -2.23
CA THR A 64 -13.76 -0.71 -3.48
C THR A 64 -15.05 -0.98 -4.29
N PRO A 65 -14.99 -0.89 -5.64
CA PRO A 65 -13.88 -0.38 -6.46
C PRO A 65 -13.68 1.13 -6.30
N LEU A 66 -12.41 1.57 -6.19
CA LEU A 66 -12.06 2.97 -5.94
C LEU A 66 -11.03 3.48 -6.95
N THR A 67 -11.17 4.73 -7.38
CA THR A 67 -10.15 5.43 -8.16
C THR A 67 -9.70 6.66 -7.40
N VAL A 68 -8.40 6.72 -7.07
CA VAL A 68 -7.78 7.86 -6.40
C VAL A 68 -6.91 8.58 -7.42
N LYS A 69 -7.13 9.87 -7.61
CA LYS A 69 -6.42 10.71 -8.58
C LYS A 69 -5.59 11.77 -7.86
N GLY A 70 -4.59 12.32 -8.54
CA GLY A 70 -3.82 13.44 -8.03
C GLY A 70 -2.75 13.03 -7.02
N LEU A 71 -2.26 11.79 -7.08
CA LEU A 71 -1.25 11.30 -6.15
C LEU A 71 0.14 11.71 -6.62
N VAL A 72 0.95 12.21 -5.69
CA VAL A 72 2.38 12.43 -5.92
C VAL A 72 3.10 11.07 -5.87
N ALA A 73 4.14 10.91 -6.67
CA ALA A 73 4.96 9.71 -6.65
C ALA A 73 5.61 9.49 -5.28
N GLY A 74 5.64 8.24 -4.81
CA GLY A 74 6.19 7.88 -3.51
C GLY A 74 5.62 6.55 -2.98
N ASN A 75 6.05 6.19 -1.77
CA ASN A 75 5.55 5.00 -1.08
C ASN A 75 4.32 5.36 -0.24
N TYR A 76 3.29 4.53 -0.33
CA TYR A 76 2.06 4.70 0.44
C TYR A 76 1.76 3.42 1.22
N ILE A 77 1.20 3.60 2.42
CA ILE A 77 0.61 2.53 3.20
C ILE A 77 -0.86 2.45 2.82
N MET A 78 -1.23 1.45 2.03
CA MET A 78 -2.61 1.16 1.71
C MET A 78 -3.16 0.19 2.75
N SER A 79 -4.24 0.56 3.42
CA SER A 79 -4.96 -0.36 4.30
C SER A 79 -6.38 -0.58 3.81
N VAL A 80 -6.86 -1.81 3.92
CA VAL A 80 -8.24 -2.15 3.59
C VAL A 80 -8.93 -2.81 4.77
N SER A 81 -10.19 -2.48 4.99
CA SER A 81 -10.99 -3.00 6.09
C SER A 81 -12.37 -3.45 5.61
N THR A 82 -12.72 -4.69 5.93
CA THR A 82 -14.07 -5.21 5.71
C THR A 82 -14.92 -4.90 6.95
N ASN A 83 -15.83 -3.93 6.85
CA ASN A 83 -16.87 -3.79 7.85
C ASN A 83 -17.93 -4.87 7.60
N THR A 84 -17.84 -5.97 8.37
CA THR A 84 -18.84 -7.03 8.32
C THR A 84 -19.60 -6.98 9.64
N LYS A 85 -20.93 -6.76 9.58
CA LYS A 85 -21.81 -6.46 10.73
C LYS A 85 -21.72 -7.43 11.93
N ASN A 86 -21.08 -8.59 11.78
CA ASN A 86 -21.00 -9.65 12.78
C ASN A 86 -19.56 -10.22 12.98
N LYS A 87 -18.49 -9.53 12.55
CA LYS A 87 -17.12 -10.06 12.65
C LYS A 87 -16.11 -8.95 12.98
N SER A 88 -15.11 -9.27 13.81
CA SER A 88 -14.02 -8.36 14.17
C SER A 88 -13.42 -7.71 12.93
N GLU A 89 -13.20 -6.40 13.02
CA GLU A 89 -12.60 -5.61 11.96
C GLU A 89 -11.18 -6.12 11.68
N LYS A 90 -10.98 -6.77 10.52
CA LYS A 90 -9.65 -7.23 10.09
C LYS A 90 -9.10 -6.26 9.06
N LYS A 91 -8.20 -5.39 9.50
CA LYS A 91 -7.42 -4.49 8.64
C LYS A 91 -6.29 -5.27 7.98
N HIS A 92 -6.19 -5.17 6.65
CA HIS A 92 -5.06 -5.70 5.89
C HIS A 92 -4.23 -4.51 5.40
N VAL A 93 -2.91 -4.58 5.58
CA VAL A 93 -1.99 -3.47 5.32
C VAL A 93 -1.02 -3.87 4.22
N TYR A 94 -0.87 -2.99 3.24
CA TYR A 94 -0.02 -3.16 2.07
C TYR A 94 0.87 -1.93 1.91
N GLN A 95 2.09 -2.14 1.43
CA GLN A 95 2.93 -1.07 0.92
C GLN A 95 2.80 -1.02 -0.60
N ILE A 96 2.52 0.16 -1.15
CA ILE A 96 2.44 0.37 -2.61
C ILE A 96 3.43 1.46 -3.04
N GLU A 97 4.05 1.27 -4.19
CA GLU A 97 4.85 2.29 -4.86
C GLU A 97 3.98 3.02 -5.89
N VAL A 98 3.71 4.32 -5.66
CA VAL A 98 3.08 5.18 -6.66
C VAL A 98 4.15 5.78 -7.55
N ARG A 99 4.16 5.42 -8.83
CA ARG A 99 5.10 5.95 -9.81
C ARG A 99 4.52 7.16 -10.53
N ARG A 100 5.37 8.16 -10.80
CA ARG A 100 5.00 9.44 -11.43
C ARG A 100 4.35 9.24 -12.79
N GLY A 101 3.27 9.97 -13.05
CA GLY A 101 2.64 10.04 -14.37
C GLY A 101 2.11 8.70 -14.86
N LEU A 102 1.65 7.84 -13.94
CA LEU A 102 1.05 6.55 -14.29
C LEU A 102 -0.36 6.42 -13.73
N VAL A 103 -1.18 5.66 -14.45
CA VAL A 103 -2.36 4.97 -13.94
C VAL A 103 -1.92 3.58 -13.51
N GLN A 104 -2.10 3.22 -12.24
CA GLN A 104 -1.71 1.91 -11.70
C GLN A 104 -2.93 1.18 -11.14
N ASN A 105 -3.18 -0.05 -11.60
CA ASN A 105 -4.29 -0.88 -11.13
C ASN A 105 -3.78 -1.85 -10.07
N TYR A 106 -4.36 -1.84 -8.88
CA TYR A 106 -4.08 -2.75 -7.79
C TYR A 106 -5.30 -3.63 -7.52
N TYR A 107 -5.05 -4.90 -7.28
CA TYR A 107 -6.06 -5.85 -6.85
C TYR A 107 -5.72 -6.42 -5.49
N VAL A 108 -6.71 -6.45 -4.62
CA VAL A 108 -6.57 -6.89 -3.24
C VAL A 108 -7.41 -8.13 -2.99
N GLU A 109 -6.71 -9.23 -2.73
CA GLU A 109 -7.31 -10.49 -2.32
C GLU A 109 -7.49 -10.52 -0.80
N LEU A 110 -8.74 -10.60 -0.37
CA LEU A 110 -9.10 -10.72 1.04
C LEU A 110 -9.59 -12.13 1.36
N PRO A 111 -9.13 -12.74 2.46
CA PRO A 111 -9.55 -14.09 2.83
C PRO A 111 -11.06 -14.15 3.02
N SER A 112 -11.69 -15.23 2.56
CA SER A 112 -13.13 -15.45 2.75
C SER A 112 -13.47 -15.55 4.24
N ALA A 113 -14.72 -15.20 4.61
CA ALA A 113 -15.15 -15.30 6.01
C ALA A 113 -15.44 -16.74 6.46
N THR A 114 -15.45 -17.69 5.51
CA THR A 114 -15.83 -19.10 5.63
C THR A 114 -14.78 -19.97 4.95
N ASP A 115 -13.59 -20.02 5.53
CA ASP A 115 -12.72 -21.18 5.35
C ASP A 115 -12.94 -22.07 6.59
N PRO A 116 -13.90 -23.01 6.57
CA PRO A 116 -13.93 -24.05 7.57
C PRO A 116 -12.67 -24.89 7.35
N THR A 117 -11.71 -24.77 8.25
CA THR A 117 -10.57 -25.69 8.31
C THR A 117 -11.10 -27.13 8.34
N PRO A 118 -10.63 -28.02 7.44
CA PRO A 118 -11.02 -29.42 7.47
C PRO A 118 -10.61 -30.13 8.76
#